data_AF-A0A9D6W6I6-F1
#
_entry.id   AF-A0A9D6W6I6-F1
#
_cell.length_a   1.000
_cell.length_b   1.000
_cell.length_c   1.000
_cell.angle_alpha   90.00
_cell.angle_beta   90.00
_cell.angle_gamma   90.00
#
_symmetry.space_group_name_H-M   'P 1'
#
loop_
_entity.id
_entity.type
_entity.pdbx_description
1 polymer ?
#
loop_
_entity_poly.entity_id
_entity_poly.type
_entity_poly.pdbx_seq_one_letter_code
_entity_poly.pdbx_strand_id
1 'polypeptide(L)'
;MHIPDGYLSPGTYVSFYAVMIPLWYKATKVLKNAFKAKHASYLALCAAFTFVVQMFNIPTPGGSSGHIVGGAIAAILLGPWAALLAISVVMIIQALLFGDGGITAIAANCFNMAVVMPFSAYYVYKIVGSGSEPSSPRRIFAAGVAGYLSLNLAAVLTAVEFGIQPLIAHSPDGTPLYAPYPLSVAVPVMAAEHLLLFGVIEAVVTGMVLAYVARKEPSLLRSSEPDSLQAEVTVASKPYRLWIGIGALVVLTPLGLIASGSAWGEWTAEELKTLIGFTPAKLKQLEGMWPGLMSNYNMTGWDSPMMSAFGYILAAAAGVSAIATVSFIVSRFISAGKRPG
;
A
#
# COMPACT_ATOMS: atom_id res chain seq x y z
N MET A 1 -2.04 4.21 7.60
CA MET A 1 -0.56 4.46 7.62
C MET A 1 -0.12 5.30 6.43
N HIS A 2 -1.04 5.95 5.74
CA HIS A 2 -0.78 6.87 4.65
C HIS A 2 -0.49 8.23 5.26
N ILE A 3 0.75 8.71 5.15
CA ILE A 3 1.12 9.99 5.71
C ILE A 3 0.50 11.10 4.83
N PRO A 4 -0.33 12.00 5.38
CA PRO A 4 -0.97 13.06 4.62
C PRO A 4 -0.02 14.25 4.40
N ASP A 5 -0.47 15.20 3.57
CA ASP A 5 0.27 16.44 3.36
C ASP A 5 0.38 17.25 4.65
N GLY A 6 1.54 17.87 4.87
CA GLY A 6 1.78 18.67 6.07
C GLY A 6 2.24 17.90 7.30
N TYR A 7 2.33 16.57 7.23
CA TYR A 7 2.85 15.77 8.34
C TYR A 7 4.38 15.65 8.34
N LEU A 8 5.02 15.72 7.18
CA LEU A 8 6.48 15.63 7.06
C LEU A 8 7.08 16.96 6.64
N SER A 9 8.20 17.32 7.28
CA SER A 9 9.00 18.46 6.86
C SER A 9 9.66 18.24 5.49
N PRO A 10 9.99 19.31 4.74
CA PRO A 10 10.74 19.22 3.49
C PRO A 10 12.04 18.45 3.60
N GLY A 11 12.77 18.60 4.71
CA GLY A 11 13.98 17.81 4.95
C GLY A 11 13.69 16.31 4.91
N THR A 12 12.60 15.87 5.54
CA THR A 12 12.21 14.45 5.56
C THR A 12 11.71 13.98 4.20
N TYR A 13 10.70 14.63 3.61
CA TYR A 13 10.12 14.08 2.39
C TYR A 13 11.05 14.20 1.18
N VAL A 14 11.90 15.24 1.09
CA VAL A 14 12.92 15.34 0.03
C VAL A 14 13.96 14.22 0.15
N SER A 15 14.36 13.85 1.37
CA SER A 15 15.24 12.69 1.57
C SER A 15 14.61 11.39 1.08
N PHE A 16 13.30 11.18 1.29
CA PHE A 16 12.62 10.02 0.73
C PHE A 16 12.58 10.02 -0.78
N TYR A 17 12.39 11.18 -1.43
CA TYR A 17 12.51 11.26 -2.89
C TYR A 17 13.92 10.91 -3.38
N ALA A 18 14.96 11.38 -2.67
CA ALA A 18 16.35 11.06 -3.01
C ALA A 18 16.63 9.55 -2.94
N VAL A 19 15.93 8.81 -2.06
CA VAL A 19 16.01 7.34 -1.95
C VAL A 19 15.12 6.63 -2.98
N MET A 20 13.87 7.08 -3.14
CA MET A 20 12.88 6.40 -3.97
C MET A 20 13.16 6.53 -5.48
N ILE A 21 13.70 7.65 -5.95
CA ILE A 21 14.01 7.84 -7.38
C ILE A 21 14.99 6.76 -7.89
N PRO A 22 16.15 6.52 -7.23
CA PRO A 22 17.03 5.40 -7.57
C PRO A 22 16.36 4.03 -7.49
N LEU A 23 15.49 3.81 -6.51
CA LEU A 23 14.79 2.53 -6.33
C LEU A 23 13.78 2.26 -7.46
N TRP A 24 12.96 3.25 -7.84
CA TRP A 24 12.08 3.17 -9.01
C TRP A 24 12.88 2.92 -10.28
N TYR A 25 13.97 3.67 -10.47
CA TYR A 25 14.85 3.46 -11.62
C TYR A 25 15.40 2.02 -11.67
N LYS A 26 15.92 1.51 -10.55
CA LYS A 26 16.43 0.14 -10.46
C LYS A 26 15.33 -0.88 -10.70
N ALA A 27 14.15 -0.70 -10.12
CA ALA A 27 13.00 -1.58 -10.32
C ALA A 27 12.60 -1.65 -11.80
N THR A 28 12.53 -0.50 -12.50
CA THR A 28 12.23 -0.47 -13.93
C THR A 28 13.28 -1.22 -14.75
N LYS A 29 14.58 -1.08 -14.43
CA LYS A 29 15.64 -1.83 -15.09
C LYS A 29 15.54 -3.34 -14.87
N VAL A 30 15.30 -3.77 -13.62
CA VAL A 30 15.12 -5.19 -13.29
C VAL A 30 13.95 -5.78 -14.07
N LEU A 31 12.82 -5.07 -14.11
CA LEU A 31 11.64 -5.53 -14.85
C LEU A 31 11.86 -5.52 -16.36
N LYS A 32 12.60 -4.55 -16.93
CA LYS A 32 12.93 -4.52 -18.37
C LYS A 32 13.64 -5.79 -18.82
N ASN A 33 14.54 -6.31 -17.99
CA ASN A 33 15.28 -7.52 -18.32
C ASN A 33 14.42 -8.77 -18.15
N ALA A 34 13.62 -8.83 -17.07
CA ALA A 34 12.88 -10.03 -16.68
C ALA A 34 11.46 -10.20 -17.28
N PHE A 35 10.76 -9.12 -17.67
CA PHE A 35 9.34 -9.22 -18.03
C PHE A 35 9.10 -9.65 -19.48
N LYS A 36 8.12 -10.57 -19.64
CA LYS A 36 7.37 -10.88 -20.87
C LYS A 36 5.95 -10.31 -20.76
N ALA A 37 5.24 -10.12 -21.87
CA ALA A 37 3.90 -9.50 -21.93
C ALA A 37 2.86 -10.10 -20.95
N LYS A 38 2.91 -11.42 -20.69
CA LYS A 38 2.07 -12.12 -19.71
C LYS A 38 2.19 -11.57 -18.27
N HIS A 39 3.36 -11.07 -17.87
CA HIS A 39 3.59 -10.58 -16.51
C HIS A 39 2.95 -9.19 -16.28
N ALA A 40 2.66 -8.44 -17.36
CA ALA A 40 1.98 -7.16 -17.29
C ALA A 40 0.55 -7.28 -16.71
N SER A 41 -0.18 -8.31 -17.12
CA SER A 41 -1.55 -8.56 -16.62
C SER A 41 -1.56 -8.87 -15.12
N TYR A 42 -0.55 -9.57 -14.62
CA TYR A 42 -0.44 -9.88 -13.18
C TYR A 42 0.00 -8.69 -12.34
N LEU A 43 0.84 -7.81 -12.89
CA LEU A 43 1.19 -6.54 -12.26
C LEU A 43 -0.08 -5.70 -12.01
N ALA A 44 -0.88 -5.51 -13.06
CA ALA A 44 -2.14 -4.76 -12.98
C ALA A 44 -3.14 -5.41 -12.00
N LEU A 45 -3.25 -6.74 -12.03
CA LEU A 45 -4.13 -7.48 -11.13
C LEU A 45 -3.73 -7.33 -9.66
N CYS A 46 -2.44 -7.50 -9.33
CA CYS A 46 -1.99 -7.35 -7.95
C CYS A 46 -2.12 -5.92 -7.48
N ALA A 47 -1.80 -4.93 -8.32
CA ALA A 47 -1.97 -3.52 -8.01
C ALA A 47 -3.46 -3.18 -7.73
N ALA A 48 -4.37 -3.66 -8.58
CA ALA A 48 -5.81 -3.49 -8.38
C ALA A 48 -6.29 -4.18 -7.10
N PHE A 49 -5.82 -5.39 -6.82
CA PHE A 49 -6.12 -6.09 -5.57
C PHE A 49 -5.63 -5.29 -4.35
N THR A 50 -4.36 -4.84 -4.33
CA THR A 50 -3.80 -4.06 -3.21
C THR A 50 -4.56 -2.77 -2.98
N PHE A 51 -4.98 -2.08 -4.05
CA PHE A 51 -5.81 -0.89 -3.93
C PHE A 51 -7.16 -1.19 -3.30
N VAL A 52 -7.88 -2.19 -3.81
CA VAL A 52 -9.23 -2.50 -3.33
C VAL A 52 -9.21 -2.96 -1.87
N VAL A 53 -8.23 -3.76 -1.45
CA VAL A 53 -8.16 -4.19 -0.03
C VAL A 53 -7.84 -3.05 0.94
N GLN A 54 -7.11 -2.02 0.48
CA GLN A 54 -6.82 -0.84 1.29
C GLN A 54 -8.05 0.06 1.51
N MET A 55 -9.08 -0.06 0.67
CA MET A 55 -10.35 0.66 0.88
C MET A 55 -11.18 0.08 2.04
N PHE A 56 -10.85 -1.10 2.55
CA PHE A 56 -11.55 -1.70 3.70
C PHE A 56 -10.96 -1.19 5.00
N ASN A 57 -11.46 -0.03 5.46
CA ASN A 57 -11.14 0.48 6.77
C ASN A 57 -11.79 -0.36 7.87
N ILE A 58 -11.00 -0.65 8.89
CA ILE A 58 -11.35 -1.47 10.04
C ILE A 58 -11.23 -0.55 11.27
N PRO A 59 -12.30 -0.42 12.08
CA PRO A 59 -12.29 0.45 13.24
C PRO A 59 -11.34 -0.07 14.32
N THR A 60 -10.66 0.84 15.02
CA THR A 60 -9.81 0.52 16.17
C THR A 60 -10.39 1.09 17.47
N PRO A 61 -10.06 0.46 18.62
CA PRO A 61 -10.34 1.07 19.92
C PRO A 61 -9.70 2.46 20.00
N GLY A 62 -10.48 3.47 20.38
CA GLY A 62 -10.03 4.87 20.41
C GLY A 62 -10.61 5.75 19.30
N GLY A 63 -11.40 5.18 18.38
CA GLY A 63 -12.14 5.93 17.37
C GLY A 63 -11.36 6.28 16.11
N SER A 64 -10.16 5.70 15.94
CA SER A 64 -9.42 5.69 14.67
C SER A 64 -9.81 4.49 13.80
N SER A 65 -9.22 4.42 12.61
CA SER A 65 -9.32 3.29 11.71
C SER A 65 -7.97 2.88 11.14
N GLY A 66 -7.95 1.77 10.40
CA GLY A 66 -6.82 1.40 9.56
C GLY A 66 -7.19 0.23 8.65
N HIS A 67 -6.27 -0.21 7.80
CA HIS A 67 -6.56 -1.24 6.81
C HIS A 67 -5.35 -2.16 6.63
N ILE A 68 -5.60 -3.28 5.97
CA ILE A 68 -4.54 -4.14 5.43
C ILE A 68 -3.97 -3.51 4.14
N VAL A 69 -2.75 -3.89 3.75
CA VAL A 69 -2.06 -3.30 2.59
C VAL A 69 -1.96 -4.28 1.43
N GLY A 70 -1.81 -5.58 1.71
CA GLY A 70 -1.63 -6.61 0.68
C GLY A 70 -0.23 -6.62 0.03
N GLY A 71 0.74 -5.88 0.59
CA GLY A 71 2.10 -5.78 0.05
C GLY A 71 2.85 -7.10 0.06
N ALA A 72 2.59 -7.96 1.05
CA ALA A 72 3.17 -9.30 1.13
C ALA A 72 2.67 -10.22 0.02
N ILE A 73 1.37 -10.17 -0.29
CA ILE A 73 0.77 -10.93 -1.41
C ILE A 73 1.42 -10.51 -2.73
N ALA A 74 1.52 -9.21 -2.99
CA ALA A 74 2.16 -8.69 -4.19
C ALA A 74 3.62 -9.13 -4.30
N ALA A 75 4.38 -9.07 -3.20
CA ALA A 75 5.78 -9.50 -3.16
C ALA A 75 5.96 -10.99 -3.43
N ILE A 76 5.11 -11.83 -2.84
CA ILE A 76 5.18 -13.29 -3.00
C ILE A 76 4.84 -13.69 -4.44
N LEU A 77 3.81 -13.07 -5.04
CA LEU A 77 3.36 -13.43 -6.40
C LEU A 77 4.24 -12.83 -7.50
N LEU A 78 4.69 -11.58 -7.35
CA LEU A 78 5.39 -10.86 -8.42
C LEU A 78 6.90 -10.73 -8.19
N GLY A 79 7.36 -10.94 -6.97
CA GLY A 79 8.69 -10.53 -6.52
C GLY A 79 8.73 -9.06 -6.05
N PRO A 80 9.72 -8.69 -5.21
CA PRO A 80 9.72 -7.43 -4.50
C PRO A 80 9.92 -6.21 -5.42
N TRP A 81 10.68 -6.34 -6.51
CA TRP A 81 10.88 -5.26 -7.48
C TRP A 81 9.63 -4.93 -8.29
N ALA A 82 8.83 -5.94 -8.64
CA ALA A 82 7.58 -5.73 -9.35
C ALA A 82 6.49 -5.20 -8.40
N ALA A 83 6.43 -5.73 -7.17
CA ALA A 83 5.58 -5.21 -6.12
C ALA A 83 5.87 -3.73 -5.80
N LEU A 84 7.15 -3.33 -5.78
CA LEU A 84 7.55 -1.94 -5.61
C LEU A 84 6.88 -1.03 -6.64
N LEU A 85 6.98 -1.37 -7.93
CA LEU A 85 6.36 -0.55 -8.98
C LEU A 85 4.83 -0.59 -8.92
N ALA A 86 4.24 -1.76 -8.72
CA ALA A 86 2.79 -1.92 -8.60
C ALA A 86 2.21 -1.07 -7.46
N ILE A 87 2.75 -1.21 -6.25
CA ILE A 87 2.23 -0.52 -5.07
C ILE A 87 2.55 0.98 -5.16
N SER A 88 3.69 1.38 -5.73
CA SER A 88 3.95 2.81 -5.97
C SER A 88 2.91 3.43 -6.91
N VAL A 89 2.50 2.73 -7.96
CA VAL A 89 1.40 3.19 -8.84
C VAL A 89 0.10 3.34 -8.07
N VAL A 90 -0.21 2.39 -7.17
CA VAL A 90 -1.39 2.48 -6.30
C VAL A 90 -1.33 3.72 -5.41
N MET A 91 -0.21 3.93 -4.70
CA MET A 91 -0.04 5.09 -3.81
C MET A 91 -0.18 6.42 -4.57
N ILE A 92 0.41 6.52 -5.76
CA ILE A 92 0.35 7.72 -6.58
C ILE A 92 -1.09 7.99 -7.02
N ILE A 93 -1.83 6.96 -7.42
CA ILE A 93 -3.24 7.08 -7.81
C ILE A 93 -4.11 7.43 -6.60
N GLN A 94 -3.84 6.87 -5.43
CA GLN A 94 -4.54 7.20 -4.18
C GLN A 94 -4.38 8.67 -3.81
N ALA A 95 -3.14 9.17 -3.80
CA ALA A 95 -2.88 10.57 -3.50
C ALA A 95 -3.51 11.50 -4.56
N LEU A 96 -3.39 11.17 -5.86
CA LEU A 96 -3.87 12.04 -6.94
C LEU A 96 -5.39 12.01 -7.12
N LEU A 97 -6.03 10.84 -7.06
CA LEU A 97 -7.47 10.72 -7.33
C LEU A 97 -8.31 10.83 -6.08
N PHE A 98 -7.85 10.30 -4.95
CA PHE A 98 -8.67 10.12 -3.75
C PHE A 98 -8.23 10.99 -2.57
N GLY A 99 -7.10 11.70 -2.69
CA GLY A 99 -6.53 12.47 -1.59
C GLY A 99 -6.06 11.59 -0.43
N ASP A 100 -5.91 10.28 -0.65
CA ASP A 100 -5.50 9.31 0.36
C ASP A 100 -3.97 9.18 0.33
N GLY A 101 -3.33 9.77 1.35
CA GLY A 101 -1.91 10.05 1.40
C GLY A 101 -1.52 11.37 0.71
N GLY A 102 -0.48 12.02 1.24
CA GLY A 102 -0.04 13.33 0.78
C GLY A 102 0.80 13.29 -0.49
N ILE A 103 0.69 14.32 -1.32
CA ILE A 103 1.54 14.52 -2.50
C ILE A 103 3.00 14.78 -2.08
N THR A 104 3.22 15.57 -1.04
CA THR A 104 4.55 15.80 -0.46
C THR A 104 5.11 14.54 0.18
N ALA A 105 4.25 13.72 0.80
CA ALA A 105 4.64 12.50 1.50
C ALA A 105 4.68 11.24 0.61
N ILE A 106 4.39 11.34 -0.69
CA ILE A 106 4.23 10.18 -1.58
C ILE A 106 5.46 9.28 -1.60
N ALA A 107 6.66 9.85 -1.56
CA ALA A 107 7.90 9.08 -1.53
C ALA A 107 8.07 8.30 -0.23
N ALA A 108 7.68 8.87 0.92
CA ALA A 108 7.69 8.17 2.21
C ALA A 108 6.65 7.04 2.22
N ASN A 109 5.42 7.32 1.77
CA ASN A 109 4.36 6.30 1.64
C ASN A 109 4.80 5.14 0.73
N CYS A 110 5.42 5.44 -0.41
CA CYS A 110 5.97 4.41 -1.30
C CYS A 110 7.16 3.67 -0.66
N PHE A 111 8.02 4.34 0.12
CA PHE A 111 9.09 3.66 0.83
C PHE A 111 8.53 2.64 1.84
N ASN A 112 7.55 3.03 2.65
CA ASN A 112 6.96 2.15 3.65
C ASN A 112 6.21 0.96 3.02
N MET A 113 5.28 1.25 2.11
CA MET A 113 4.37 0.23 1.59
C MET A 113 4.84 -0.47 0.32
N ALA A 114 5.70 0.18 -0.48
CA ALA A 114 6.21 -0.38 -1.74
C ALA A 114 7.67 -0.88 -1.64
N VAL A 115 8.43 -0.51 -0.60
CA VAL A 115 9.81 -1.01 -0.40
C VAL A 115 9.88 -1.86 0.86
N VAL A 116 9.66 -1.27 2.04
CA VAL A 116 9.87 -1.96 3.31
C VAL A 116 8.95 -3.17 3.43
N MET A 117 7.65 -3.00 3.19
CA MET A 117 6.72 -4.11 3.27
C MET A 117 7.02 -5.22 2.24
N PRO A 118 7.16 -4.96 0.92
CA PRO A 118 7.32 -6.05 -0.05
C PRO A 118 8.67 -6.76 0.06
N PHE A 119 9.77 -6.03 0.34
CA PHE A 119 11.09 -6.65 0.46
C PHE A 119 11.18 -7.50 1.72
N SER A 120 10.74 -6.97 2.88
CA SER A 120 10.73 -7.75 4.12
C SER A 120 9.84 -8.99 3.99
N ALA A 121 8.64 -8.85 3.42
CA ALA A 121 7.74 -9.98 3.18
C ALA A 121 8.40 -11.06 2.30
N TYR A 122 9.04 -10.66 1.20
CA TYR A 122 9.66 -11.60 0.28
C TYR A 122 10.76 -12.44 0.95
N TYR A 123 11.64 -11.80 1.73
CA TYR A 123 12.73 -12.51 2.42
C TYR A 123 12.21 -13.35 3.59
N VAL A 124 11.28 -12.85 4.39
CA VAL A 124 10.64 -13.62 5.46
C VAL A 124 9.95 -14.86 4.90
N TYR A 125 9.16 -14.71 3.84
CA TYR A 125 8.48 -15.82 3.16
C TYR A 125 9.46 -16.90 2.69
N LYS A 126 10.61 -16.48 2.12
CA LYS A 126 11.66 -17.40 1.69
C LYS A 126 12.36 -18.12 2.83
N ILE A 127 12.71 -17.39 3.89
CA ILE A 127 13.41 -17.96 5.05
C ILE A 127 12.49 -18.97 5.76
N VAL A 128 11.26 -18.56 6.11
CA VAL A 128 10.31 -19.40 6.83
C VAL A 128 9.87 -20.60 5.98
N GLY A 129 9.67 -20.38 4.68
CA GLY A 129 9.29 -21.40 3.70
C GLY A 129 10.43 -22.24 3.14
N SER A 130 11.67 -22.04 3.57
CA SER A 130 12.85 -22.69 2.99
C SER A 130 12.78 -24.22 3.04
N GLY A 131 13.17 -24.89 1.95
CA GLY A 131 13.16 -26.35 1.85
C GLY A 131 11.77 -26.97 1.75
N SER A 132 10.74 -26.18 1.37
CA SER A 132 9.38 -26.68 1.16
C SER A 132 8.84 -26.36 -0.21
N GLU A 133 8.03 -27.29 -0.74
CA GLU A 133 7.33 -27.13 -2.01
C GLU A 133 6.47 -25.85 -2.04
N PRO A 134 6.40 -25.13 -3.18
CA PRO A 134 5.68 -23.86 -3.29
C PRO A 134 4.21 -23.87 -2.81
N SER A 135 3.51 -25.01 -2.96
CA SER A 135 2.10 -25.18 -2.57
C SER A 135 1.91 -25.83 -1.19
N SER A 136 2.97 -26.05 -0.42
CA SER A 136 2.90 -26.73 0.86
C SER A 136 2.19 -25.90 1.94
N PRO A 137 1.62 -26.55 2.98
CA PRO A 137 1.09 -25.84 4.15
C PRO A 137 2.13 -24.93 4.82
N ARG A 138 3.42 -25.31 4.78
CA ARG A 138 4.52 -24.50 5.29
C ARG A 138 4.67 -23.19 4.51
N ARG A 139 4.49 -23.18 3.19
CA ARG A 139 4.48 -21.94 2.40
C ARG A 139 3.28 -21.05 2.73
N ILE A 140 2.11 -21.63 2.95
CA ILE A 140 0.92 -20.87 3.41
C ILE A 140 1.20 -20.21 4.76
N PHE A 141 1.75 -20.95 5.73
CA PHE A 141 2.16 -20.39 7.01
C PHE A 141 3.24 -19.31 6.86
N ALA A 142 4.27 -19.55 6.04
CA ALA A 142 5.32 -18.57 5.76
C ALA A 142 4.76 -17.26 5.18
N ALA A 143 3.70 -17.34 4.38
CA ALA A 143 3.04 -16.17 3.82
C ALA A 143 2.30 -15.36 4.88
N GLY A 144 1.59 -16.03 5.80
CA GLY A 144 0.97 -15.35 6.94
C GLY A 144 2.01 -14.64 7.82
N VAL A 145 3.11 -15.32 8.14
CA VAL A 145 4.22 -14.71 8.91
C VAL A 145 4.85 -13.53 8.16
N ALA A 146 5.03 -13.65 6.84
CA ALA A 146 5.53 -12.56 6.01
C ALA A 146 4.57 -11.35 6.01
N GLY A 147 3.27 -11.57 5.86
CA GLY A 147 2.25 -10.53 5.96
C GLY A 147 2.30 -9.80 7.30
N TYR A 148 2.27 -10.57 8.40
CA TYR A 148 2.34 -10.03 9.77
C TYR A 148 3.57 -9.15 9.99
N LEU A 149 4.77 -9.68 9.73
CA LEU A 149 6.02 -8.98 10.06
C LEU A 149 6.25 -7.77 9.15
N SER A 150 5.91 -7.88 7.87
CA SER A 150 6.13 -6.80 6.92
C SER A 150 5.22 -5.60 7.16
N LEU A 151 3.94 -5.81 7.46
CA LEU A 151 3.01 -4.73 7.79
C LEU A 151 3.46 -4.00 9.06
N ASN A 152 3.79 -4.76 10.10
CA ASN A 152 4.26 -4.19 11.38
C ASN A 152 5.54 -3.38 11.22
N LEU A 153 6.50 -3.87 10.44
CA LEU A 153 7.73 -3.13 10.16
C LEU A 153 7.45 -1.80 9.44
N ALA A 154 6.58 -1.82 8.43
CA ALA A 154 6.22 -0.62 7.68
C ALA A 154 5.44 0.38 8.55
N ALA A 155 4.55 -0.08 9.41
CA ALA A 155 3.79 0.76 10.33
C ALA A 155 4.67 1.43 11.39
N VAL A 156 5.59 0.68 12.01
CA VAL A 156 6.56 1.25 12.96
C VAL A 156 7.46 2.27 12.29
N LEU A 157 7.91 2.00 11.06
CA LEU A 157 8.71 2.97 10.32
C LEU A 157 7.93 4.26 10.01
N THR A 158 6.69 4.12 9.54
CA THR A 158 5.78 5.27 9.33
C THR A 158 5.65 6.10 10.62
N ALA A 159 5.50 5.43 11.76
CA ALA A 159 5.42 6.07 13.07
C ALA A 159 6.69 6.83 13.46
N VAL A 160 7.87 6.30 13.11
CA VAL A 160 9.15 6.99 13.31
C VAL A 160 9.24 8.23 12.41
N GLU A 161 8.80 8.13 11.15
CA GLU A 161 8.91 9.21 10.16
C GLU A 161 8.13 10.46 10.55
N PHE A 162 6.87 10.32 11.00
CA PHE A 162 6.13 11.47 11.50
C PHE A 162 6.40 11.74 12.99
N GLY A 163 6.78 10.72 13.78
CA GLY A 163 7.07 10.85 15.20
C GLY A 163 8.35 11.62 15.52
N ILE A 164 9.30 11.66 14.58
CA ILE A 164 10.54 12.44 14.70
C ILE A 164 10.33 13.93 14.40
N GLN A 165 9.23 14.31 13.75
CA GLN A 165 9.01 15.69 13.28
C GLN A 165 9.03 16.74 14.40
N PRO A 166 8.45 16.51 15.59
CA PRO A 166 8.58 17.43 16.71
C PRO A 166 10.05 17.72 17.10
N LEU A 167 10.94 16.74 16.95
CA LEU A 167 12.35 16.89 17.29
C LEU A 167 13.14 17.69 16.24
N ILE A 168 12.80 17.54 14.96
CA ILE A 168 13.58 18.11 13.84
C ILE A 168 12.95 19.34 13.19
N ALA A 169 11.67 19.62 13.48
CA ALA A 169 10.91 20.69 12.85
C ALA A 169 9.91 21.34 13.84
N HIS A 170 10.45 22.15 14.75
CA HIS A 170 9.70 22.95 15.74
C HIS A 170 10.03 24.44 15.62
N SER A 171 9.13 25.30 16.10
CA SER A 171 9.40 26.73 16.29
C SER A 171 10.33 26.99 17.48
N PRO A 172 10.90 28.20 17.63
CA PRO A 172 11.82 28.52 18.73
C PRO A 172 11.27 28.29 20.15
N ASP A 173 9.94 28.30 20.31
CA ASP A 173 9.24 28.00 21.56
C ASP A 173 8.99 26.49 21.80
N GLY A 174 9.42 25.63 20.88
CA GLY A 174 9.26 24.18 20.93
C GLY A 174 7.98 23.64 20.30
N THR A 175 7.10 24.49 19.76
CA THR A 175 5.84 24.02 19.13
C THR A 175 6.14 23.24 17.83
N PRO A 176 5.62 22.02 17.65
CA PRO A 176 5.79 21.27 16.41
C PRO A 176 5.19 21.99 15.20
N LEU A 177 5.90 22.01 14.06
CA LEU A 177 5.43 22.67 12.84
C LEU A 177 4.64 21.73 11.91
N TYR A 178 4.93 20.43 11.95
CA TYR A 178 4.33 19.38 11.11
C TYR A 178 3.58 18.37 12.00
N ALA A 179 3.79 17.05 11.83
CA ALA A 179 3.19 16.06 12.73
C ALA A 179 3.51 16.37 14.21
N PRO A 180 2.50 16.45 15.10
CA PRO A 180 2.68 16.98 16.46
C PRO A 180 3.06 15.92 17.51
N TYR A 181 2.98 14.64 17.17
CA TYR A 181 3.14 13.55 18.13
C TYR A 181 4.60 13.10 18.21
N PRO A 182 5.24 13.07 19.40
CA PRO A 182 6.62 12.60 19.54
C PRO A 182 6.71 11.08 19.36
N LEU A 183 7.93 10.58 19.12
CA LEU A 183 8.24 9.15 19.01
C LEU A 183 7.67 8.28 20.15
N SER A 184 7.68 8.81 21.38
CA SER A 184 7.16 8.12 22.58
C SER A 184 5.65 7.89 22.56
N VAL A 185 4.92 8.58 21.69
CA VAL A 185 3.49 8.38 21.44
C VAL A 185 3.28 7.65 20.12
N ALA A 186 3.91 8.15 19.05
CA ALA A 186 3.72 7.62 17.70
C ALA A 186 4.06 6.15 17.57
N VAL A 187 5.25 5.74 18.03
CA VAL A 187 5.71 4.36 17.86
C VAL A 187 4.86 3.38 18.67
N PRO A 188 4.59 3.58 19.97
CA PRO A 188 3.77 2.65 20.73
C PRO A 188 2.34 2.50 20.21
N VAL A 189 1.69 3.59 19.81
CA VAL A 189 0.30 3.52 19.32
C VAL A 189 0.23 2.78 17.98
N MET A 190 1.05 3.18 17.00
CA MET A 190 1.09 2.51 15.71
C MET A 190 1.50 1.05 15.84
N ALA A 191 2.51 0.75 16.67
CA ALA A 191 2.91 -0.63 16.93
C ALA A 191 1.78 -1.44 17.57
N ALA A 192 1.07 -0.89 18.56
CA ALA A 192 -0.01 -1.61 19.24
C ALA A 192 -1.16 -1.95 18.27
N GLU A 193 -1.65 -0.97 17.49
CA GLU A 193 -2.74 -1.20 16.54
C GLU A 193 -2.35 -2.25 15.47
N HIS A 194 -1.12 -2.19 14.95
CA HIS A 194 -0.67 -3.10 13.90
C HIS A 194 -0.25 -4.47 14.44
N LEU A 195 0.36 -4.57 15.63
CA LEU A 195 0.76 -5.87 16.20
C LEU A 195 -0.48 -6.65 16.65
N LEU A 196 -1.45 -5.98 17.26
CA LEU A 196 -2.60 -6.64 17.89
C LEU A 196 -3.75 -6.87 16.92
N LEU A 197 -3.93 -6.01 15.92
CA LEU A 197 -5.08 -6.07 15.02
C LEU A 197 -4.66 -6.22 13.55
N PHE A 198 -4.12 -5.17 12.92
CA PHE A 198 -3.99 -5.15 11.46
C PHE A 198 -2.99 -6.19 10.94
N GLY A 199 -1.89 -6.43 11.66
CA GLY A 199 -0.89 -7.45 11.34
C GLY A 199 -1.48 -8.85 11.37
N VAL A 200 -2.35 -9.15 12.36
CA VAL A 200 -3.04 -10.45 12.44
C VAL A 200 -3.97 -10.61 11.25
N ILE A 201 -4.72 -9.57 10.88
CA ILE A 201 -5.63 -9.60 9.74
C ILE A 201 -4.84 -9.75 8.43
N GLU A 202 -3.76 -9.01 8.23
CA GLU A 202 -2.86 -9.14 7.07
C GLU A 202 -2.28 -10.55 6.98
N ALA A 203 -1.90 -11.17 8.10
CA ALA A 203 -1.40 -12.54 8.15
C ALA A 203 -2.45 -13.55 7.67
N VAL A 204 -3.67 -13.45 8.20
CA VAL A 204 -4.79 -14.32 7.84
C VAL A 204 -5.14 -14.16 6.37
N VAL A 205 -5.31 -12.91 5.91
CA VAL A 205 -5.65 -12.62 4.51
C VAL A 205 -4.54 -13.08 3.57
N THR A 206 -3.27 -12.82 3.89
CA THR A 206 -2.13 -13.27 3.08
C THR A 206 -2.06 -14.79 3.00
N GLY A 207 -2.23 -15.50 4.13
CA GLY A 207 -2.29 -16.96 4.16
C GLY A 207 -3.47 -17.51 3.35
N MET A 208 -4.67 -16.94 3.49
CA MET A 208 -5.86 -17.35 2.75
C MET A 208 -5.71 -17.16 1.25
N VAL A 209 -5.19 -16.01 0.82
CA VAL A 209 -4.93 -15.74 -0.60
C VAL A 209 -3.88 -16.71 -1.13
N LEU A 210 -2.79 -16.97 -0.39
CA LEU A 210 -1.80 -17.93 -0.83
C LEU A 210 -2.35 -19.36 -0.89
N ALA A 211 -3.19 -19.76 0.06
CA ALA A 211 -3.87 -21.05 0.03
C ALA A 211 -4.80 -21.20 -1.19
N TYR A 212 -5.51 -20.13 -1.56
CA TYR A 212 -6.33 -20.10 -2.76
C TYR A 212 -5.48 -20.22 -4.03
N VAL A 213 -4.40 -19.42 -4.15
CA VAL A 213 -3.49 -19.46 -5.29
C VAL A 213 -2.82 -20.82 -5.42
N ALA A 214 -2.34 -21.41 -4.31
CA ALA A 214 -1.73 -22.74 -4.30
C ALA A 214 -2.66 -23.84 -4.83
N ARG A 215 -3.98 -23.69 -4.65
CA ARG A 215 -5.00 -24.65 -5.10
C ARG A 215 -5.49 -24.39 -6.53
N LYS A 216 -5.64 -23.12 -6.92
CA LYS A 216 -6.32 -22.73 -8.16
C LYS A 216 -5.38 -22.26 -9.26
N GLU A 217 -4.23 -21.68 -8.91
CA GLU A 217 -3.24 -21.12 -9.83
C GLU A 217 -1.79 -21.40 -9.34
N PRO A 218 -1.41 -22.67 -9.04
CA PRO A 218 -0.11 -22.99 -8.44
C PRO A 218 1.10 -22.58 -9.27
N SER A 219 0.91 -22.39 -10.58
CA SER A 219 1.93 -21.86 -11.48
C SER A 219 2.43 -20.47 -11.09
N LEU A 220 1.60 -19.65 -10.43
CA LEU A 220 2.00 -18.31 -9.99
C LEU A 220 3.05 -18.36 -8.89
N LEU A 221 3.01 -19.39 -8.03
CA LEU A 221 3.97 -19.54 -6.95
C LEU A 221 5.34 -20.00 -7.45
N ARG A 222 5.36 -20.75 -8.56
CA ARG A 222 6.60 -21.24 -9.18
C ARG A 222 7.34 -20.16 -9.96
N SER A 223 6.62 -19.17 -10.52
CA SER A 223 7.23 -18.08 -11.31
C SER A 223 7.92 -16.99 -10.49
N SER A 224 7.82 -17.04 -9.16
CA SER A 224 8.36 -16.04 -8.24
C SER A 224 9.71 -16.44 -7.64
N GLU A 225 10.23 -17.62 -7.99
CA GLU A 225 11.54 -18.10 -7.57
C GLU A 225 12.67 -17.57 -8.49
N PRO A 226 13.89 -17.29 -7.96
CA PRO A 226 14.96 -16.63 -8.71
C PRO A 226 15.36 -17.37 -10.00
N ASP A 227 15.38 -18.70 -9.95
CA ASP A 227 15.74 -19.55 -11.10
C ASP A 227 14.62 -19.62 -12.16
N SER A 228 13.39 -19.24 -11.80
CA SER A 228 12.23 -19.32 -12.69
C SER A 228 12.07 -18.13 -13.63
N LEU A 229 12.81 -17.03 -13.42
CA LEU A 229 12.78 -15.85 -14.29
C LEU A 229 13.42 -16.11 -15.67
N GLN A 230 14.14 -17.22 -15.83
CA GLN A 230 14.71 -17.67 -17.10
C GLN A 230 13.88 -18.78 -17.77
N ALA A 231 13.01 -19.47 -17.02
CA ALA A 231 12.18 -20.54 -17.56
C ALA A 231 11.01 -19.96 -18.35
N GLU A 232 10.80 -20.46 -19.57
CA GLU A 232 9.58 -20.21 -20.33
C GLU A 232 8.38 -20.79 -19.57
N VAL A 233 7.72 -19.95 -18.76
CA VAL A 233 6.48 -20.34 -18.11
C VAL A 233 5.35 -20.24 -19.14
N THR A 234 5.25 -21.25 -20.01
CA THR A 234 4.06 -21.60 -20.78
C THR A 234 2.98 -22.05 -19.81
N VAL A 235 2.23 -21.10 -19.25
CA VAL A 235 1.05 -21.44 -18.44
C VAL A 235 -0.15 -20.65 -18.93
N ALA A 236 -1.14 -21.43 -19.37
CA ALA A 236 -2.50 -21.09 -19.74
C ALA A 236 -3.34 -20.64 -18.53
N SER A 237 -2.90 -19.60 -17.84
CA SER A 237 -3.71 -18.99 -16.80
C SER A 237 -4.91 -18.30 -17.43
N LYS A 238 -6.08 -18.40 -16.80
CA LYS A 238 -7.30 -17.67 -17.18
C LYS A 238 -7.48 -16.45 -16.25
N PRO A 239 -6.73 -15.35 -16.46
CA PRO A 239 -6.65 -14.23 -15.51
C PRO A 239 -8.01 -13.57 -15.22
N TYR A 240 -9.02 -13.76 -16.10
CA TYR A 240 -10.37 -13.24 -15.90
C TYR A 240 -11.02 -13.70 -14.58
N ARG A 241 -10.67 -14.87 -14.05
CA ARG A 241 -11.23 -15.36 -12.76
C ARG A 241 -10.79 -14.50 -11.58
N LEU A 242 -9.56 -14.00 -11.62
CA LEU A 242 -9.04 -13.14 -10.58
C LEU A 242 -9.68 -11.74 -10.67
N TRP A 243 -9.99 -11.28 -11.88
CA TRP A 243 -10.79 -10.07 -12.08
C TRP A 243 -12.22 -10.18 -11.57
N ILE A 244 -12.86 -11.37 -11.64
CA ILE A 244 -14.16 -11.59 -10.99
C ILE A 244 -14.04 -11.42 -9.48
N GLY A 245 -12.96 -11.94 -8.87
CA GLY A 245 -12.69 -11.74 -7.44
C GLY A 245 -12.51 -10.26 -7.07
N ILE A 246 -11.76 -9.51 -7.87
CA ILE A 246 -11.63 -8.05 -7.70
C ILE A 246 -12.99 -7.36 -7.85
N GLY A 247 -13.80 -7.72 -8.85
CA GLY A 247 -15.14 -7.16 -9.04
C GLY A 247 -16.05 -7.42 -7.83
N ALA A 248 -15.97 -8.61 -7.23
CA ALA A 248 -16.69 -8.90 -5.99
C ALA A 248 -16.19 -8.04 -4.82
N LEU A 249 -14.87 -7.86 -4.67
CA LEU A 249 -14.32 -6.97 -3.64
C LEU A 249 -14.72 -5.50 -3.86
N VAL A 250 -14.78 -5.03 -5.11
CA VAL A 250 -15.26 -3.68 -5.47
C VAL A 250 -16.69 -3.45 -4.99
N VAL A 251 -17.57 -4.45 -5.16
CA VAL A 251 -18.96 -4.35 -4.65
C VAL A 251 -19.01 -4.32 -3.13
N LEU A 252 -18.03 -4.94 -2.46
CA LEU A 252 -17.96 -5.01 -1.00
C LEU A 252 -17.25 -3.81 -0.35
N THR A 253 -16.64 -2.89 -1.11
CA THR A 253 -15.91 -1.75 -0.54
C THR A 253 -16.73 -0.85 0.40
N PRO A 254 -18.08 -0.73 0.31
CA PRO A 254 -18.85 0.01 1.31
C PRO A 254 -18.71 -0.53 2.74
N LEU A 255 -18.23 -1.76 2.93
CA LEU A 255 -17.88 -2.25 4.27
C LEU A 255 -16.77 -1.42 4.93
N GLY A 256 -15.92 -0.75 4.16
CA GLY A 256 -14.94 0.20 4.67
C GLY A 256 -15.55 1.45 5.32
N LEU A 257 -16.81 1.80 4.98
CA LEU A 257 -17.52 2.93 5.60
C LEU A 257 -18.02 2.62 7.02
N ILE A 258 -17.90 1.37 7.48
CA ILE A 258 -18.28 1.00 8.85
C ILE A 258 -17.31 1.60 9.88
N ALA A 259 -16.05 1.81 9.50
CA ALA A 259 -15.10 2.50 10.34
C ALA A 259 -15.43 4.00 10.37
N SER A 260 -15.70 4.52 11.56
CA SER A 260 -15.88 5.95 11.80
C SER A 260 -14.56 6.58 12.25
N GLY A 261 -14.20 7.72 11.66
CA GLY A 261 -13.02 8.49 12.06
C GLY A 261 -11.79 8.24 11.18
N SER A 262 -10.86 9.19 11.22
CA SER A 262 -9.59 9.15 10.48
C SER A 262 -8.65 8.10 11.06
N ALA A 263 -7.79 7.53 10.21
CA ALA A 263 -6.76 6.62 10.68
C ALA A 263 -5.75 7.33 11.60
N TRP A 264 -5.14 6.57 12.51
CA TRP A 264 -4.18 7.16 13.46
C TRP A 264 -2.99 7.75 12.70
N GLY A 265 -2.76 9.05 12.88
CA GLY A 265 -1.72 9.79 12.15
C GLY A 265 -2.17 10.40 10.82
N GLU A 266 -3.48 10.49 10.56
CA GLU A 266 -4.02 11.00 9.29
C GLU A 266 -5.04 12.15 9.46
N TRP A 267 -5.05 12.79 10.63
CA TRP A 267 -5.97 13.88 10.95
C TRP A 267 -5.72 15.19 10.19
N THR A 268 -6.80 15.86 9.86
CA THR A 268 -6.86 17.25 9.40
C THR A 268 -6.40 18.24 10.48
N ALA A 269 -6.07 19.48 10.10
CA ALA A 269 -5.77 20.54 11.06
C ALA A 269 -6.90 20.79 12.06
N GLU A 270 -8.16 20.65 11.63
CA GLU A 270 -9.33 20.87 12.47
C GLU A 270 -9.51 19.75 13.49
N GLU A 271 -9.34 18.49 13.06
CA GLU A 271 -9.33 17.35 13.97
C GLU A 271 -8.19 17.46 14.99
N LEU A 272 -6.97 17.81 14.54
CA LEU A 272 -5.84 18.04 15.44
C LEU A 272 -6.12 19.14 16.45
N LYS A 273 -6.67 20.28 16.02
CA LYS A 273 -7.05 21.36 16.94
C LYS A 273 -8.02 20.88 18.02
N THR A 274 -8.94 19.99 17.65
CA THR A 274 -9.92 19.40 18.57
C THR A 274 -9.27 18.39 19.53
N LEU A 275 -8.34 17.58 19.04
CA LEU A 275 -7.69 16.51 19.80
C LEU A 275 -6.61 17.00 20.77
N ILE A 276 -5.79 17.98 20.35
CA ILE A 276 -4.60 18.42 21.09
C ILE A 276 -4.56 19.92 21.40
N GLY A 277 -5.60 20.68 21.03
CA GLY A 277 -5.76 22.08 21.40
C GLY A 277 -5.00 23.10 20.54
N PHE A 278 -4.20 22.65 19.57
CA PHE A 278 -3.52 23.54 18.62
C PHE A 278 -3.38 22.90 17.24
N THR A 279 -3.05 23.72 16.25
CA THR A 279 -2.78 23.27 14.88
C THR A 279 -1.34 23.59 14.52
N PRO A 280 -0.53 22.60 14.10
CA PRO A 280 0.81 22.85 13.58
C PRO A 280 0.76 23.77 12.34
N ALA A 281 1.53 24.86 12.37
CA ALA A 281 1.39 25.93 11.39
C ALA A 281 1.71 25.51 9.95
N LYS A 282 2.71 24.62 9.76
CA LYS A 282 3.09 24.14 8.42
C LYS A 282 2.17 23.04 7.93
N LEU A 283 1.63 22.21 8.84
CA LEU A 283 0.57 21.27 8.51
C LEU A 283 -0.63 21.98 7.90
N LYS A 284 -1.18 22.98 8.59
CA LYS A 284 -2.32 23.77 8.09
C LYS A 284 -2.06 24.45 6.74
N GLN A 285 -0.82 24.85 6.48
CA GLN A 285 -0.44 25.50 5.22
C GLN A 285 -0.45 24.51 4.04
N LEU A 286 -0.08 23.25 4.29
CA LEU A 286 0.08 22.23 3.26
C LEU A 286 -1.16 21.35 3.10
N GLU A 287 -2.00 21.28 4.13
CA GLU A 287 -3.30 20.64 4.06
C GLU A 287 -4.16 21.27 2.96
N GLY A 288 -4.81 20.42 2.17
CA GLY A 288 -5.69 20.87 1.09
C GLY A 288 -4.95 21.41 -0.14
N MET A 289 -3.61 21.37 -0.19
CA MET A 289 -2.87 21.66 -1.43
C MET A 289 -3.36 20.83 -2.62
N TRP A 290 -3.76 19.59 -2.34
CA TRP A 290 -4.38 18.71 -3.30
C TRP A 290 -5.43 17.82 -2.62
N PRO A 291 -6.73 18.11 -2.77
CA PRO A 291 -7.78 17.31 -2.11
C PRO A 291 -8.08 15.98 -2.80
N GLY A 292 -7.54 15.73 -4.01
CA GLY A 292 -7.97 14.64 -4.89
C GLY A 292 -9.19 15.01 -5.74
N LEU A 293 -9.45 14.24 -6.81
CA LEU A 293 -10.61 14.41 -7.68
C LEU A 293 -11.91 13.85 -7.08
N MET A 294 -11.79 12.79 -6.28
CA MET A 294 -12.85 12.12 -5.52
C MET A 294 -12.35 11.89 -4.10
N SER A 295 -12.14 12.98 -3.37
CA SER A 295 -11.58 12.97 -2.02
C SER A 295 -12.35 11.99 -1.11
N ASN A 296 -11.61 11.24 -0.28
CA ASN A 296 -12.18 10.25 0.65
C ASN A 296 -13.04 9.19 -0.03
N TYR A 297 -12.74 8.87 -1.30
CA TYR A 297 -13.44 7.84 -2.08
C TYR A 297 -14.95 8.09 -2.22
N ASN A 298 -15.39 9.34 -2.13
CA ASN A 298 -16.79 9.72 -2.27
C ASN A 298 -16.97 10.86 -3.29
N MET A 299 -18.21 11.09 -3.71
CA MET A 299 -18.58 12.20 -4.60
C MET A 299 -19.12 13.38 -3.80
N THR A 300 -18.80 14.59 -4.26
CA THR A 300 -19.31 15.82 -3.64
C THR A 300 -20.84 15.83 -3.64
N GLY A 301 -21.43 16.01 -2.46
CA GLY A 301 -22.89 16.03 -2.26
C GLY A 301 -23.54 14.64 -2.12
N TRP A 302 -22.74 13.56 -2.05
CA TRP A 302 -23.23 12.19 -1.84
C TRP A 302 -23.06 11.77 -0.37
N ASP A 303 -23.63 12.55 0.55
CA ASP A 303 -23.38 12.39 1.99
C ASP A 303 -24.35 11.41 2.71
N SER A 304 -25.46 11.05 2.06
CA SER A 304 -26.38 10.05 2.64
C SER A 304 -25.75 8.65 2.63
N PRO A 305 -26.00 7.77 3.62
CA PRO A 305 -25.33 6.48 3.74
C PRO A 305 -25.38 5.62 2.46
N MET A 306 -26.52 5.62 1.77
CA MET A 306 -26.70 4.89 0.51
C MET A 306 -25.88 5.50 -0.64
N MET A 307 -25.86 6.83 -0.75
CA MET A 307 -25.08 7.51 -1.79
C MET A 307 -23.58 7.40 -1.52
N SER A 308 -23.12 7.48 -0.27
CA SER A 308 -21.73 7.24 0.10
C SER A 308 -21.30 5.82 -0.25
N ALA A 309 -22.16 4.82 -0.04
CA ALA A 309 -21.88 3.44 -0.46
C ALA A 309 -21.73 3.33 -1.99
N PHE A 310 -22.60 3.96 -2.77
CA PHE A 310 -22.44 4.02 -4.23
C PHE A 310 -21.18 4.77 -4.66
N GLY A 311 -20.86 5.88 -3.98
CA GLY A 311 -19.63 6.64 -4.18
C GLY A 311 -18.40 5.77 -4.00
N TYR A 312 -18.34 4.99 -2.91
CA TYR A 312 -17.25 4.05 -2.63
C TYR A 312 -17.08 2.96 -3.69
N ILE A 313 -18.17 2.38 -4.19
CA ILE A 313 -18.12 1.38 -5.27
C ILE A 313 -17.60 2.01 -6.56
N LEU A 314 -18.06 3.22 -6.89
CA LEU A 314 -17.66 3.92 -8.09
C LEU A 314 -16.19 4.39 -8.02
N ALA A 315 -15.76 4.90 -6.87
CA ALA A 315 -14.37 5.22 -6.57
C ALA A 315 -13.49 3.99 -6.70
N ALA A 316 -13.91 2.85 -6.15
CA ALA A 316 -13.19 1.59 -6.28
C ALA A 316 -13.06 1.15 -7.75
N ALA A 317 -14.16 1.18 -8.52
CA ALA A 317 -14.14 0.84 -9.93
C ALA A 317 -13.24 1.80 -10.76
N ALA A 318 -13.32 3.10 -10.48
CA ALA A 318 -12.49 4.12 -11.13
C ALA A 318 -11.00 3.95 -10.81
N GLY A 319 -10.67 3.71 -9.53
CA GLY A 319 -9.30 3.48 -9.09
C GLY A 319 -8.71 2.21 -9.69
N VAL A 320 -9.45 1.09 -9.66
CA VAL A 320 -9.04 -0.15 -10.34
C VAL A 320 -8.79 0.07 -11.83
N SER A 321 -9.67 0.81 -12.51
CA SER A 321 -9.53 1.12 -13.93
C SER A 321 -8.27 1.95 -14.19
N ALA A 322 -8.05 3.02 -13.41
CA ALA A 322 -6.87 3.88 -13.52
C ALA A 322 -5.57 3.09 -13.27
N ILE A 323 -5.54 2.26 -12.22
CA ILE A 323 -4.39 1.41 -11.89
C ILE A 323 -4.11 0.42 -13.01
N ALA A 324 -5.14 -0.22 -13.56
CA ALA A 324 -4.97 -1.16 -14.67
C ALA A 324 -4.41 -0.46 -15.91
N THR A 325 -4.92 0.73 -16.25
CA THR A 325 -4.43 1.54 -17.38
C THR A 325 -2.99 1.99 -17.18
N VAL A 326 -2.65 2.56 -16.02
CA VAL A 326 -1.28 3.01 -15.74
C VAL A 326 -0.32 1.83 -15.69
N SER A 327 -0.69 0.72 -15.05
CA SER A 327 0.13 -0.50 -15.02
C SER A 327 0.37 -1.06 -16.42
N PHE A 328 -0.65 -1.01 -17.29
CA PHE A 328 -0.50 -1.40 -18.70
C PHE A 328 0.47 -0.48 -19.44
N ILE A 329 0.36 0.85 -19.27
CA ILE A 329 1.26 1.83 -19.88
C ILE A 329 2.71 1.60 -19.41
N VAL A 330 2.91 1.49 -18.09
CA VAL A 330 4.23 1.20 -17.49
C VAL A 330 4.80 -0.09 -18.06
N SER A 331 3.99 -1.16 -18.17
CA SER A 331 4.44 -2.44 -18.73
C SER A 331 4.85 -2.35 -20.20
N ARG A 332 4.20 -1.51 -21.00
CA ARG A 332 4.59 -1.25 -22.40
C ARG A 332 5.90 -0.50 -22.49
N PHE A 333 6.12 0.53 -21.68
CA PHE A 333 7.39 1.25 -21.62
C PHE A 333 8.55 0.35 -21.17
N ILE A 334 8.28 -0.60 -20.29
CA ILE A 334 9.24 -1.63 -19.88
C ILE A 334 9.55 -2.58 -21.04
N SER A 335 8.52 -3.02 -21.78
CA SER A 335 8.69 -4.02 -22.86
C SER A 335 9.29 -3.45 -24.16
N ALA A 336 9.04 -2.18 -24.48
CA ALA A 336 9.44 -1.53 -25.73
C ALA A 336 10.97 -1.39 -25.92
N GLY A 337 11.78 -1.61 -24.87
CA GLY A 337 13.24 -1.54 -24.94
C GLY A 337 13.94 -2.78 -25.51
N LYS A 338 13.22 -3.89 -25.72
CA LYS A 338 13.79 -5.11 -26.33
C LYS A 338 13.72 -4.97 -27.86
N ARG A 339 14.82 -4.55 -28.50
CA ARG A 339 14.99 -4.79 -29.94
C ARG A 339 14.95 -6.31 -30.17
N PRO A 340 14.23 -6.81 -31.18
CA PRO A 340 14.36 -8.21 -31.56
C PRO A 340 15.80 -8.44 -32.00
N GLY A 341 16.52 -9.27 -31.25
CA GLY A 341 17.82 -9.81 -31.62
C GLY A 341 17.63 -11.18 -32.24
#